data_AF-A0A1F9BPN7-F1
#
_entry.id   AF-A0A1F9BPN7-F1
#
_cell.length_a   1.000
_cell.length_b   1.000
_cell.length_c   1.000
_cell.angle_alpha   90.00
_cell.angle_beta   90.00
_cell.angle_gamma   90.00
#
_symmetry.space_group_name_H-M   'P 1'
#
loop_
_entity.id
_entity.type
_entity.pdbx_description
1 polymer ?
#
loop_
_entity_poly.entity_id
_entity_poly.type
_entity_poly.pdbx_seq_one_letter_code
_entity_poly.pdbx_strand_id
1 'polypeptide(L)' 'MYVVNIHYLALRAGPAMSAPQIATLNFKDEVELLDTSGGWGRIREVRRNIVGWSYLRYLVPVTVDHP' A
#
# COMPACT_ATOMS: atom_id res chain seq x y z
N MET A 1 -8.79 7.04 1.67
CA MET A 1 -7.41 7.14 1.15
C MET A 1 -6.44 6.74 2.24
N TYR A 2 -5.30 6.15 1.86
CA TYR A 2 -4.23 5.75 2.78
C TYR A 2 -2.90 6.33 2.30
N VAL A 3 -1.94 6.45 3.21
CA VAL A 3 -0.56 6.81 2.89
C VAL A 3 0.41 5.79 3.48
N VAL A 4 1.56 5.65 2.83
CA VAL A 4 2.64 4.78 3.29
C VAL A 4 3.40 5.45 4.45
N ASN A 5 3.49 4.76 5.58
CA ASN A 5 4.11 5.27 6.82
C ASN A 5 5.55 4.75 7.06
N ILE A 6 6.21 4.21 6.03
CA ILE A 6 7.60 3.74 6.09
C ILE A 6 8.38 4.23 4.87
N HIS A 7 9.71 4.27 4.96
CA HIS A 7 10.57 4.76 3.87
C HIS A 7 10.39 3.99 2.56
N TYR A 8 10.32 2.65 2.63
CA TYR A 8 10.21 1.78 1.47
C TYR A 8 9.25 0.63 1.78
N LEU A 9 8.18 0.52 1.00
CA LEU A 9 7.20 -0.55 1.08
C LEU A 9 7.13 -1.29 -0.25
N ALA A 10 7.33 -2.61 -0.21
CA ALA A 10 7.24 -3.44 -1.40
C ALA A 10 5.78 -3.57 -1.86
N LEU A 11 5.53 -3.28 -3.14
CA LEU A 11 4.29 -3.61 -3.83
C LEU A 11 4.51 -4.91 -4.59
N ARG A 12 3.75 -5.95 -4.25
CA ARG A 12 3.91 -7.31 -4.80
C ARG A 12 2.75 -7.70 -5.69
N ALA A 13 2.98 -8.64 -6.60
CA ALA A 13 1.94 -9.16 -7.49
C ALA A 13 0.83 -9.95 -6.74
N GLY A 14 1.11 -10.44 -5.52
CA GLY A 14 0.17 -11.23 -4.72
C GLY A 14 0.38 -11.06 -3.22
N PRO A 15 -0.58 -11.49 -2.38
CA PRO A 15 -0.54 -11.38 -0.92
C PRO A 15 0.37 -12.44 -0.27
N ALA A 16 1.64 -12.51 -0.73
CA ALA A 16 2.61 -13.48 -0.25
C ALA A 16 4.03 -12.89 -0.27
N MET A 17 4.87 -13.30 0.67
CA MET A 17 6.29 -12.93 0.68
C MET A 17 7.06 -13.47 -0.53
N SER A 18 6.63 -14.62 -1.06
CA SER A 18 7.21 -15.25 -2.25
C SER A 18 6.75 -14.61 -3.55
N ALA A 19 5.68 -13.79 -3.54
CA ALA A 19 5.20 -13.12 -4.74
C ALA A 19 6.23 -12.07 -5.20
N PRO A 20 6.47 -11.93 -6.52
CA PRO A 20 7.44 -10.98 -7.03
C PRO A 20 7.06 -9.54 -6.68
N GLN A 21 8.08 -8.74 -6.36
CA GLN A 21 7.92 -7.30 -6.18
C GLN A 21 7.82 -6.64 -7.55
N ILE A 22 6.73 -5.89 -7.76
CA ILE A 22 6.44 -5.19 -9.03
C ILE A 22 6.73 -3.70 -8.95
N ALA A 23 6.73 -3.12 -7.74
CA ALA A 23 7.14 -1.74 -7.49
C ALA A 23 7.57 -1.55 -6.04
N THR A 24 8.14 -0.38 -5.76
CA THR A 24 8.44 0.10 -4.41
C THR A 24 7.67 1.38 -4.19
N LEU A 25 6.88 1.43 -3.13
CA LEU A 25 6.21 2.63 -2.64
C LEU A 25 7.13 3.32 -1.62
N ASN A 26 7.08 4.64 -1.60
CA ASN A 26 7.90 5.48 -0.72
C ASN A 26 7.05 6.09 0.40
N PHE A 27 7.71 6.58 1.43
CA PHE A 27 7.05 7.33 2.49
C PHE A 27 6.17 8.45 1.93
N LYS A 28 4.95 8.57 2.47
CA LYS A 28 3.89 9.50 2.04
C LYS A 28 3.34 9.28 0.62
N ASP A 29 3.69 8.19 -0.07
CA ASP A 29 2.97 7.85 -1.30
C ASP A 29 1.50 7.56 -0.96
N GLU A 30 0.61 8.18 -1.73
CA GLU A 30 -0.84 8.04 -1.61
C GLU A 30 -1.31 6.78 -2.33
N VAL A 31 -2.14 6.01 -1.63
CA VAL A 31 -2.70 4.77 -2.15
C VAL A 31 -4.18 4.65 -1.82
N GLU A 32 -4.90 3.99 -2.71
CA GLU A 32 -6.28 3.57 -2.49
C GLU A 32 -6.28 2.10 -2.06
N LEU A 33 -6.93 1.78 -0.94
CA LEU A 33 -7.10 0.40 -0.51
C LEU A 33 -8.32 -0.18 -1.22
N LEU A 34 -8.09 -1.24 -2.01
CA LEU A 34 -9.11 -1.91 -2.81
C LEU A 34 -9.68 -3.16 -2.13
N ASP A 35 -8.82 -3.93 -1.46
CA ASP A 35 -9.20 -5.20 -0.82
C ASP A 35 -8.19 -5.56 0.28
N THR A 36 -8.52 -6.53 1.13
CA THR A 36 -7.64 -7.03 2.19
C THR A 36 -7.66 -8.55 2.29
N SER A 37 -6.51 -9.15 2.58
CA SER A 37 -6.40 -10.60 2.77
C SER A 37 -5.20 -10.93 3.67
N GLY A 38 -5.44 -11.61 4.79
CA GLY A 38 -4.37 -12.19 5.63
C GLY A 38 -3.26 -11.21 6.04
N GLY A 39 -3.59 -9.96 6.35
CA GLY A 39 -2.61 -8.91 6.73
C GLY A 39 -2.02 -8.12 5.55
N TRP A 40 -2.43 -8.44 4.33
CA TRP A 40 -2.11 -7.69 3.12
C TRP A 40 -3.28 -6.78 2.72
N GLY A 41 -2.95 -5.60 2.22
CA GLY A 41 -3.87 -4.73 1.51
C GLY A 41 -3.56 -4.78 0.01
N ARG A 42 -4.59 -5.06 -0.80
CA ARG A 42 -4.55 -4.79 -2.23
C ARG A 42 -4.74 -3.30 -2.42
N ILE A 43 -3.74 -2.62 -2.94
CA ILE A 43 -3.77 -1.18 -3.12
C ILE A 43 -3.61 -0.78 -4.58
N ARG A 44 -4.07 0.42 -4.90
CA ARG A 44 -3.77 1.14 -6.13
C ARG A 44 -2.92 2.36 -5.79
N GLU A 45 -1.72 2.42 -6.32
CA GLU A 45 -0.87 3.61 -6.23
C GLU A 45 -1.46 4.71 -7.12
N VAL A 46 -1.72 5.89 -6.54
CA VAL A 46 -2.45 6.96 -7.23
C VAL A 46 -1.62 7.57 -8.37
N ARG A 47 -0.30 7.74 -8.17
CA ARG A 47 0.57 8.42 -9.14
C ARG A 47 0.82 7.62 -10.41
N ARG A 48 1.19 6.35 -10.26
CA ARG A 48 1.53 5.46 -11.38
C ARG A 48 0.38 4.57 -11.84
N ASN A 49 -0.74 4.59 -11.12
CA ASN A 49 -1.89 3.75 -11.41
C ASN A 49 -1.60 2.23 -11.36
N ILE A 50 -0.63 1.82 -10.54
CA ILE A 50 -0.22 0.43 -10.39
C ILE A 50 -1.02 -0.23 -9.27
N VAL A 51 -1.53 -1.43 -9.52
CA VAL A 51 -2.27 -2.23 -8.53
C VAL A 51 -1.41 -3.40 -8.07
N GLY A 52 -1.35 -3.61 -6.75
CA GLY A 52 -0.64 -4.74 -6.17
C GLY A 52 -0.96 -4.92 -4.69
N TRP A 53 -0.17 -5.75 -4.02
CA TRP A 53 -0.35 -6.12 -2.62
C TRP A 53 0.81 -5.63 -1.77
N SER A 54 0.49 -5.01 -0.64
CA SER A 54 1.47 -4.57 0.36
C SER A 54 0.96 -4.88 1.76
N TYR A 55 1.84 -4.87 2.75
CA TYR A 55 1.43 -5.11 4.14
C TYR A 55 0.55 -3.99 4.67
N LEU A 56 -0.63 -4.36 5.17
CA LEU A 56 -1.64 -3.41 5.65
C LEU A 56 -1.14 -2.59 6.85
N ARG A 57 -0.31 -3.19 7.72
CA ARG A 57 0.26 -2.54 8.92
C ARG A 57 1.13 -1.30 8.65
N TYR A 58 1.56 -1.08 7.42
CA TYR A 58 2.37 0.08 7.02
C TYR A 58 1.57 1.13 6.25
N LEU A 59 0.27 0.89 6.07
CA LEU A 59 -0.66 1.83 5.46
C LEU A 59 -1.44 2.50 6.59
N VAL A 60 -1.40 3.82 6.65
CA VAL A 60 -2.20 4.59 7.60
C VAL A 60 -3.32 5.29 6.85
N PRO A 61 -4.56 5.28 7.38
CA PRO A 61 -5.64 6.04 6.78
C PRO A 61 -5.25 7.52 6.78
N VAL A 62 -5.55 8.22 5.69
CA VAL A 62 -5.52 9.68 5.69
C VAL A 62 -6.68 10.12 6.57
N THR A 63 -6.44 10.25 7.87
CA THR A 63 -7.35 10.95 8.76
C THR A 63 -7.20 12.43 8.42
N VAL A 64 -8.26 13.02 7.86
CA VAL A 64 -8.42 14.47 7.97
C VAL A 64 -8.51 14.71 9.47
N ASP A 65 -7.43 15.21 10.05
CA ASP A 65 -7.40 15.62 11.44
C ASP A 65 -8.49 16.69 11.58
N HIS A 66 -9.63 16.30 12.14
CA HIS A 66 -10.61 17.26 12.61
C HIS A 66 -10.13 17.68 14.00
N PRO A 67 -9.98 19.01 14.22
CA PRO A 67 -9.07 19.63 15.19
C PRO A 67 -9.30 19.25 16.66
#